data_AF-A0A7X3DJ15-F1
#
_entry.id   AF-A0A7X3DJ15-F1
#
_cell.length_a   1.000
_cell.length_b   1.000
_cell.length_c   1.000
_cell.angle_alpha   90.00
_cell.angle_beta   90.00
_cell.angle_gamma   90.00
#
_symmetry.space_group_name_H-M   'P 1'
#
loop_
_entity.id
_entity.type
_entity.pdbx_description
1 polymer ?
#
loop_
_entity_poly.entity_id
_entity_poly.type
_entity_poly.pdbx_seq_one_letter_code
_entity_poly.pdbx_strand_id
1 'polypeptide(L)' 'MFSEKIRQLRKDRHLTQAEVAKEVGLSARGYQDLELGAKPRYDALLHIADFYGVSADWLMGRTDNPAVNR' A
#
# COMPACT_ATOMS: atom_id res chain seq x y z
N MET A 1 -8.85 -6.30 3.41
CA MET A 1 -8.72 -4.88 3.79
C MET A 1 -7.43 -4.24 3.29
N PHE A 2 -6.25 -4.50 3.88
CA PHE A 2 -4.99 -3.86 3.43
C PHE A 2 -4.67 -4.16 1.95
N SER A 3 -4.64 -5.45 1.60
CA SER A 3 -4.37 -5.93 0.23
C SER A 3 -5.32 -5.34 -0.81
N GLU A 4 -6.61 -5.24 -0.46
CA GLU A 4 -7.65 -4.65 -1.32
C GLU A 4 -7.43 -3.14 -1.49
N LYS A 5 -7.13 -2.41 -0.40
CA LYS A 5 -6.87 -0.97 -0.44
C LYS A 5 -5.69 -0.63 -1.35
N ILE A 6 -4.55 -1.31 -1.20
CA ILE A 6 -3.37 -1.03 -2.03
C ILE A 6 -3.59 -1.44 -3.49
N ARG A 7 -4.36 -2.50 -3.73
CA ARG A 7 -4.73 -2.93 -5.09
C ARG A 7 -5.65 -1.93 -5.77
N GLN A 8 -6.60 -1.37 -5.03
CA GLN A 8 -7.50 -0.33 -5.54
C GLN A 8 -6.72 0.95 -5.85
N LEU A 9 -5.93 1.46 -4.90
CA LEU A 9 -5.10 2.65 -5.08
C LEU A 9 -4.16 2.54 -6.28
N ARG A 10 -3.56 1.36 -6.49
CA ARG A 10 -2.72 1.10 -7.67
C ARG A 10 -3.52 1.22 -8.96
N LYS A 11 -4.69 0.59 -9.01
CA LYS A 11 -5.56 0.60 -10.20
C LYS A 11 -6.08 2.01 -10.51
N ASP A 12 -6.43 2.79 -9.48
CA ASP A 12 -6.89 4.18 -9.63
C ASP A 12 -5.80 5.09 -10.22
N ARG A 13 -4.53 4.78 -9.94
CA ARG A 13 -3.38 5.47 -10.53
C ARG A 13 -2.90 4.85 -11.86
N HIS A 14 -3.58 3.82 -12.37
CA HIS A 14 -3.22 3.09 -13.58
C HIS A 14 -1.79 2.51 -13.59
N LEU A 15 -1.28 2.11 -12.42
CA LEU A 15 0.07 1.57 -12.28
C LEU A 15 0.08 0.03 -12.31
N THR A 16 1.16 -0.52 -12.83
CA THR A 16 1.52 -1.93 -12.70
C THR A 16 2.08 -2.23 -11.32
N GLN A 17 2.06 -3.51 -10.91
CA GLN A 17 2.65 -3.92 -9.63
C GLN A 17 4.17 -3.64 -9.58
N ALA A 18 4.86 -3.77 -10.70
CA ALA A 18 6.30 -3.52 -10.79
C ALA A 18 6.65 -2.04 -10.64
N GLU A 19 5.84 -1.14 -11.20
CA GLU A 19 6.01 0.32 -11.03
C GLU A 19 5.85 0.71 -9.56
N VAL A 20 4.76 0.30 -8.91
CA VAL A 20 4.58 0.62 -7.48
C VAL A 20 5.69 0.01 -6.64
N ALA A 21 6.07 -1.24 -6.89
CA ALA A 21 7.14 -1.91 -6.16
C ALA A 21 8.44 -1.09 -6.21
N LYS A 22 8.81 -0.57 -7.38
CA LYS A 22 9.99 0.29 -7.54
C LYS A 22 9.88 1.56 -6.70
N GLU A 23 8.74 2.24 -6.73
CA GLU A 23 8.53 3.49 -5.99
C GLU A 23 8.55 3.29 -4.47
N VAL A 24 8.01 2.17 -3.96
CA VAL A 24 7.94 1.90 -2.51
C VAL A 24 9.12 1.09 -1.97
N GLY A 25 10.15 0.84 -2.81
CA GLY A 25 11.37 0.13 -2.41
C GLY A 25 11.19 -1.37 -2.17
N LEU A 26 10.29 -2.02 -2.91
CA LEU A 26 10.01 -3.45 -2.84
C LEU A 26 10.39 -4.17 -4.14
N SER A 27 10.57 -5.48 -4.07
CA SER A 27 10.58 -6.31 -5.27
C SER A 27 9.16 -6.44 -5.84
N ALA A 28 9.04 -6.65 -7.16
CA ALA A 28 7.74 -6.85 -7.81
C ALA A 28 6.96 -8.01 -7.16
N ARG A 29 7.64 -9.12 -6.83
CA ARG A 29 7.05 -10.24 -6.11
C ARG A 29 6.62 -9.85 -4.69
N GLY A 30 7.43 -9.07 -3.98
CA GLY A 30 7.08 -8.59 -2.64
C GLY A 30 5.80 -7.76 -2.66
N TYR A 31 5.65 -6.84 -3.61
CA TYR A 31 4.41 -6.07 -3.76
C TYR A 31 3.22 -6.95 -4.19
N GLN A 32 3.44 -7.91 -5.10
CA GLN A 32 2.42 -8.89 -5.48
C GLN A 32 1.92 -9.69 -4.28
N ASP A 33 2.81 -10.18 -3.42
CA ASP A 33 2.46 -10.94 -2.22
C ASP A 33 1.61 -10.11 -1.26
N LEU A 34 1.87 -8.79 -1.14
CA LEU A 34 1.02 -7.88 -0.37
C LEU A 34 -0.39 -7.78 -0.94
N GLU A 35 -0.56 -7.68 -2.26
CA GLU A 35 -1.89 -7.68 -2.90
C GLU A 35 -2.61 -9.04 -2.76
N LEU A 36 -1.87 -10.12 -2.52
CA LEU A 36 -2.40 -11.45 -2.23
C LEU A 36 -2.71 -11.67 -0.74
N GLY A 37 -2.40 -10.70 0.14
CA GLY A 37 -2.74 -10.75 1.55
C GLY A 37 -1.57 -11.04 2.50
N ALA A 38 -0.33 -11.03 2.00
CA ALA A 38 0.83 -11.06 2.88
C ALA A 38 0.84 -9.85 3.83
N LYS A 39 1.34 -10.04 5.05
CA LYS A 39 1.44 -8.97 6.04
C LYS A 39 2.57 -8.00 5.63
N PRO A 40 2.32 -6.69 5.58
CA PRO A 40 3.38 -5.73 5.30
C PRO A 40 4.38 -5.71 6.46
N ARG A 41 5.65 -5.55 6.11
CA ARG A 41 6.66 -5.10 7.08
C ARG A 41 6.44 -3.62 7.39
N TYR A 42 6.96 -3.17 8.52
CA TYR A 42 6.83 -1.78 8.96
C TYR A 42 7.24 -0.78 7.88
N ASP A 43 8.44 -0.93 7.30
CA ASP A 43 8.94 -0.03 6.26
C ASP A 43 8.05 -0.02 5.01
N ALA A 44 7.56 -1.20 4.60
CA ALA A 44 6.67 -1.33 3.44
C ALA A 44 5.33 -0.61 3.69
N LEU A 45 4.77 -0.72 4.90
CA LEU A 45 3.54 -0.03 5.27
C LEU A 45 3.71 1.48 5.18
N LEU A 46 4.81 2.02 5.72
CA LEU A 46 5.08 3.45 5.70
C LEU A 46 5.33 3.97 4.28
N HIS A 47 6.18 3.31 3.50
CA HIS A 47 6.45 3.74 2.12
C HIS A 47 5.19 3.71 1.26
N ILE A 48 4.32 2.71 1.43
CA ILE A 48 3.04 2.64 0.73
C ILE A 48 2.11 3.78 1.17
N ALA A 49 2.04 4.06 2.48
CA ALA A 49 1.25 5.17 3.04
C ALA A 49 1.71 6.52 2.45
N ASP A 50 3.01 6.77 2.46
CA ASP A 50 3.62 8.00 1.94
C ASP A 50 3.39 8.14 0.43
N PHE A 51 3.65 7.07 -0.33
CA PHE A 51 3.47 7.05 -1.79
C PHE A 51 2.03 7.35 -2.21
N TYR A 52 1.05 6.69 -1.57
CA TYR A 52 -0.36 6.92 -1.89
C TYR A 52 -0.96 8.15 -1.24
N GLY A 53 -0.24 8.70 -0.27
CA GLY A 53 -0.67 9.82 0.52
C GLY A 53 -1.90 9.56 1.37
N VAL A 54 -1.88 8.40 2.02
CA VAL A 54 -2.89 7.95 2.97
C VAL A 54 -2.20 7.60 4.29
N SER A 55 -2.96 7.42 5.36
CA SER A 55 -2.39 7.01 6.64
C SER A 55 -2.21 5.50 6.75
N ALA A 56 -1.21 5.10 7.53
CA ALA A 56 -1.00 3.70 7.89
C ALA A 56 -2.18 3.11 8.66
N ASP A 57 -2.83 3.90 9.54
CA ASP A 57 -4.01 3.45 10.29
C ASP A 57 -5.20 3.17 9.36
N TRP A 58 -5.39 3.98 8.33
CA TRP A 58 -6.39 3.72 7.31
C TRP A 58 -6.03 2.48 6.50
N LEU A 59 -4.80 2.33 6.04
CA LEU A 59 -4.36 1.13 5.31
C LEU A 59 -4.59 -0.16 6.13
N MET A 60 -4.37 -0.09 7.44
CA MET A 60 -4.61 -1.20 8.37
C MET A 60 -6.07 -1.39 8.79
N GLY A 61 -6.99 -0.51 8.36
CA GLY A 61 -8.41 -0.61 8.68
C GLY A 61 -8.75 -0.24 10.12
N ARG A 62 -7.91 0.55 10.80
CA ARG A 62 -8.18 1.09 12.14
C ARG A 62 -9.09 2.31 12.12
N THR A 63 -9.28 2.90 10.94
CA THR A 63 -10.15 4.05 10.70
C THR A 63 -10.64 4.06 9.26
N ASP A 64 -11.72 4.80 9.02
CA ASP A 64 -12.23 5.12 7.68
C ASP A 64 -11.69 6.46 7.15
N ASN A 65 -11.01 7.26 7.98
CA ASN A 65 -10.39 8.51 7.55
C ASN A 65 -9.01 8.26 6.91
N PRO A 66 -8.82 8.46 5.59
CA PRO A 66 -7.55 8.21 4.91
C PRO A 66 -6.43 9.18 5.31
N ALA A 67 -6.74 10.30 5.96
CA ALA A 67 -5.76 11.33 6.32
C ALA A 67 -5.47 11.41 7.82
N VAL A 68 -5.94 10.46 8.64
CA VAL A 68 -5.69 10.51 10.09
C VAL A 68 -4.20 10.38 10.38
N ASN A 69 -3.63 11.23 11.25
CA ASN A 69 -2.22 11.16 11.65
C ASN A 69 -1.22 11.05 10.48
N ARG A 70 -1.54 11.66 9.34
CA ARG A 70 -0.70 11.70 8.15
C ARG A 70 0.40 12.75 8.27
#